data_AF-A0AAD5MB61-F1
#
_entry.id   AF-A0AAD5MB61-F1
#
_cell.length_a   1.000
_cell.length_b   1.000
_cell.length_c   1.000
_cell.angle_alpha   90.00
_cell.angle_beta   90.00
_cell.angle_gamma   90.00
#
_symmetry.space_group_name_H-M   'P 1'
#
loop_
_entity.id
_entity.type
_entity.pdbx_description
1 polymer ?
#
loop_
_entity_poly.entity_id
_entity_poly.type
_entity_poly.pdbx_seq_one_letter_code
_entity_poly.pdbx_strand_id
1 'polypeptide(L)'
;MEEEEEHWKEEREKAIEEWSEIELRFPDGPQVHQNGLSTNLGTVQRATTAGRHYFHYPDPLIEEILNEDYTQEMVSVTSMINRVQPSPLNTLLNKCLCRPNPHPEDAVLNKERTLLVALSTVPYCNASTTQWSLLQSFYSKVAAVIIDSDSRLSECPRIGSHWQNVGFQGCDPATDFRGTGILGLVQLYSMAINLSENKLREVVHLSRTEPNDFPLAVVGINITALLVTRLRTGDLLESAIICHGYLKAINKLHEACILAFCKQWKDEKCTIKDCQHLLNSMSTTFFNSRHISDTI
;
A
#
# COMPACT_ATOMS: atom_id res chain seq x y z
N MET A 1 13.94 -33.93 14.04
CA MET A 1 14.88 -32.93 13.50
C MET A 1 14.74 -32.76 12.00
N GLU A 2 15.23 -33.64 11.12
CA GLU A 2 15.02 -33.46 9.66
C GLU A 2 13.54 -33.44 9.27
N GLU A 3 12.74 -34.40 9.75
CA GLU A 3 11.29 -34.45 9.49
C GLU A 3 10.52 -33.24 10.07
N GLU A 4 10.98 -32.68 11.19
CA GLU A 4 10.36 -31.48 11.81
C GLU A 4 10.71 -30.21 11.04
N GLU A 5 11.93 -30.12 10.50
CA GLU A 5 12.39 -29.01 9.68
C GLU A 5 11.71 -29.04 8.31
N GLU A 6 11.52 -30.22 7.72
CA GLU A 6 10.81 -30.41 6.46
C GLU A 6 9.31 -30.08 6.60
N HIS A 7 8.66 -30.56 7.67
CA HIS A 7 7.29 -30.18 8.01
C HIS A 7 7.13 -28.67 8.25
N TRP A 8 8.09 -28.02 8.92
CA TRP A 8 8.06 -26.57 9.12
C TRP A 8 8.19 -25.81 7.79
N LYS A 9 9.04 -26.26 6.86
CA LYS A 9 9.16 -25.68 5.51
C LYS A 9 7.86 -25.82 4.71
N GLU A 10 7.25 -27.00 4.71
CA GLU A 10 5.97 -27.23 4.03
C GLU A 10 4.84 -26.35 4.60
N GLU A 11 4.75 -26.24 5.93
CA GLU A 11 3.75 -25.39 6.58
C GLU A 11 3.99 -23.89 6.29
N ARG A 12 5.25 -23.48 6.18
CA ARG A 12 5.64 -22.12 5.78
C ARG A 12 5.26 -21.83 4.33
N GLU A 13 5.49 -22.76 3.41
CA GLU A 13 5.07 -22.64 2.01
C GLU A 13 3.55 -22.57 1.87
N LYS A 14 2.80 -23.41 2.61
CA LYS A 14 1.33 -23.36 2.65
C LYS A 14 0.82 -22.02 3.15
N ALA A 15 1.40 -21.48 4.22
CA ALA A 15 1.04 -20.16 4.73
C ALA A 15 1.29 -19.07 3.67
N ILE A 16 2.39 -19.14 2.93
CA ILE A 16 2.70 -18.22 1.82
C ILE A 16 1.69 -18.36 0.66
N GLU A 17 1.24 -19.57 0.35
CA GLU A 17 0.26 -19.82 -0.72
C GLU A 17 -1.15 -19.37 -0.33
N GLU A 18 -1.60 -19.65 0.90
CA GLU A 18 -2.85 -19.12 1.45
C GLU A 18 -2.87 -17.58 1.44
N TRP A 19 -1.71 -16.96 1.63
CA TRP A 19 -1.54 -15.51 1.53
C TRP A 19 -1.76 -14.97 0.11
N SER A 20 -1.25 -15.66 -0.91
CA SER A 20 -1.46 -15.28 -2.31
C SER A 20 -2.94 -15.30 -2.71
N GLU A 21 -3.71 -16.23 -2.15
CA GLU A 21 -5.15 -16.32 -2.38
C GLU A 21 -5.91 -15.13 -1.77
N ILE A 22 -5.39 -14.51 -0.71
CA ILE A 22 -6.07 -13.41 -0.01
C ILE A 22 -5.84 -12.07 -0.70
N GLU A 23 -4.68 -11.88 -1.33
CA GLU A 23 -4.44 -10.79 -2.30
C GLU A 23 -5.54 -10.76 -3.39
N LEU A 24 -6.07 -11.94 -3.73
CA LEU A 24 -7.10 -12.16 -4.75
C LEU A 24 -8.55 -12.15 -4.22
N ARG A 25 -8.76 -12.27 -2.89
CA ARG A 25 -10.08 -12.52 -2.27
C ARG A 25 -10.72 -11.31 -1.58
N PHE A 26 -10.35 -10.08 -1.93
CA PHE A 26 -11.20 -8.95 -1.57
C PHE A 26 -12.48 -9.01 -2.44
N PRO A 27 -13.68 -9.25 -1.87
CA PRO A 27 -14.90 -9.53 -2.64
C PRO A 27 -15.30 -8.38 -3.59
N ASP A 28 -14.83 -7.17 -3.31
CA ASP A 28 -15.06 -5.93 -4.07
C ASP A 28 -13.79 -5.41 -4.78
N GLY A 29 -12.77 -6.26 -4.96
CA GLY A 29 -11.61 -5.97 -5.81
C GLY A 29 -12.03 -5.77 -7.28
N PRO A 30 -11.31 -4.95 -8.07
CA PRO A 30 -11.56 -4.86 -9.50
C PRO A 30 -11.44 -6.26 -10.10
N GLN A 31 -12.51 -6.76 -10.70
CA GLN A 31 -12.46 -8.02 -11.46
C GLN A 31 -11.40 -7.86 -12.55
N VAL A 32 -10.35 -8.67 -12.49
CA VAL A 32 -9.30 -8.70 -13.51
C VAL A 32 -9.93 -9.21 -14.80
N HIS A 33 -10.42 -8.30 -15.65
CA HIS A 33 -10.75 -8.64 -17.01
C HIS A 33 -9.44 -8.91 -17.76
N GLN A 34 -9.12 -10.20 -17.94
CA GLN A 34 -8.16 -10.65 -18.94
C GLN A 34 -8.71 -10.32 -20.35
N ASN A 35 -8.63 -9.06 -20.75
CA ASN A 35 -8.76 -8.73 -22.17
C ASN A 35 -7.36 -8.76 -22.78
N GLY A 36 -7.20 -9.70 -23.71
CA GLY A 36 -5.94 -10.03 -24.36
C GLY A 36 -5.26 -8.84 -25.02
N LEU A 37 -3.95 -9.02 -25.21
CA LEU A 37 -3.06 -8.12 -25.93
C LEU A 37 -3.72 -7.58 -27.21
N SER A 38 -3.91 -6.27 -27.28
CA SER A 38 -3.92 -5.56 -28.55
C SER A 38 -2.78 -4.56 -28.53
N THR A 39 -1.68 -4.95 -29.17
CA THR A 39 -0.54 -4.10 -29.51
C THR A 39 -0.98 -3.04 -30.51
N ASN A 40 -1.45 -1.90 -30.01
CA ASN A 40 -1.48 -0.68 -30.79
C ASN A 40 -0.20 0.10 -30.49
N LEU A 41 0.78 -0.10 -31.36
CA LEU A 41 1.99 0.71 -31.45
C LEU A 41 1.61 2.12 -31.95
N GLY A 42 1.03 2.93 -31.07
CA GLY A 42 0.82 4.35 -31.30
C GLY A 42 2.06 5.11 -30.85
N THR A 43 2.76 5.74 -31.77
CA THR A 43 3.87 6.65 -31.47
C THR A 43 3.34 7.83 -30.64
N VAL A 44 3.42 7.74 -29.31
CA VAL A 44 3.08 8.85 -28.42
C VAL A 44 4.22 9.86 -28.52
N GLN A 45 3.98 10.92 -29.28
CA GLN A 45 4.79 12.14 -29.20
C GLN A 45 4.78 12.62 -27.75
N ARG A 46 5.97 12.70 -27.15
CA ARG A 46 6.21 13.24 -25.82
C ARG A 46 5.87 14.73 -25.83
N ALA A 47 4.61 15.06 -25.57
CA ALA A 47 4.19 16.43 -25.31
C ALA A 47 4.82 16.85 -23.98
N THR A 48 5.66 17.88 -24.02
CA THR A 48 6.25 18.48 -22.82
C THR A 48 5.15 19.13 -21.98
N THR A 49 4.68 18.44 -20.93
CA THR A 49 3.74 18.95 -19.92
C THR A 49 4.44 19.86 -18.92
N ALA A 50 5.07 20.93 -19.42
CA ALA A 50 5.49 22.04 -18.57
C ALA A 50 4.23 22.83 -18.16
N GLY A 51 3.61 22.48 -17.02
CA GLY A 51 2.60 23.34 -16.39
C GLY A 51 1.40 22.70 -15.68
N ARG A 52 1.36 21.38 -15.41
CA ARG A 52 0.23 20.77 -14.66
C ARG A 52 0.69 19.75 -13.61
N HIS A 53 1.52 20.16 -12.65
CA HIS A 53 1.62 19.40 -11.40
C HIS A 53 0.34 19.69 -10.61
N TYR A 54 -0.56 18.73 -10.56
CA TYR A 54 -1.83 18.85 -9.83
C TYR A 54 -1.68 18.37 -8.38
N PHE A 55 -0.77 17.43 -8.15
CA PHE A 55 -0.44 16.92 -6.83
C PHE A 55 1.00 17.29 -6.48
N HIS A 56 1.21 17.87 -5.31
CA HIS A 56 2.53 18.19 -4.80
C HIS A 56 2.91 17.20 -3.70
N TYR A 57 4.05 16.55 -3.87
CA TYR A 57 4.62 15.64 -2.88
C TYR A 57 6.12 15.94 -2.70
N PRO A 58 6.66 15.93 -1.47
CA PRO A 58 8.06 16.29 -1.25
C PRO A 58 9.07 15.37 -1.94
N ASP A 59 8.72 14.09 -2.09
CA ASP A 59 9.53 13.13 -2.80
C ASP A 59 9.24 13.16 -4.32
N PRO A 60 10.27 13.35 -5.17
CA PRO A 60 10.07 13.53 -6.60
C PRO A 60 9.61 12.26 -7.32
N LEU A 61 9.95 11.05 -6.83
CA LEU A 61 9.52 9.81 -7.47
C LEU A 61 8.02 9.57 -7.24
N ILE A 62 7.55 9.85 -6.03
CA ILE A 62 6.11 9.83 -5.73
C ILE A 62 5.41 10.96 -6.49
N GLU A 63 5.95 12.18 -6.51
CA GLU A 63 5.35 13.29 -7.25
C GLU A 63 5.21 12.99 -8.75
N GLU A 64 6.23 12.38 -9.36
CA GLU A 64 6.19 11.98 -10.78
C GLU A 64 5.06 10.98 -11.04
N ILE A 65 4.96 9.92 -10.22
CA ILE A 65 3.87 8.93 -10.32
C ILE A 65 2.51 9.59 -10.20
N LEU A 66 2.30 10.50 -9.25
CA LEU A 66 0.99 11.13 -9.02
C LEU A 66 0.54 12.07 -10.15
N ASN A 67 1.48 12.53 -10.98
CA ASN A 67 1.21 13.49 -12.05
C ASN A 67 1.26 12.87 -13.45
N GLU A 68 1.35 11.53 -13.56
CA GLU A 68 1.04 10.81 -14.81
C GLU A 68 -0.46 10.94 -15.17
N ASP A 69 -0.80 10.68 -16.44
CA ASP A 69 -2.19 10.79 -16.92
C ASP A 69 -2.99 9.52 -16.60
N TYR A 70 -3.75 9.57 -15.50
CA TYR A 70 -4.71 8.52 -15.11
C TYR A 70 -6.16 8.90 -15.37
N THR A 71 -6.43 9.79 -16.34
CA THR A 71 -7.79 10.28 -16.58
C THR A 71 -8.75 9.12 -16.86
N GLN A 72 -8.31 8.11 -17.59
CA GLN A 72 -9.15 6.95 -17.93
C GLN A 72 -9.43 6.07 -16.71
N GLU A 73 -8.42 5.81 -15.89
CA GLU A 73 -8.52 4.98 -14.69
C GLU A 73 -9.32 5.67 -13.59
N MET A 74 -9.20 6.99 -13.44
CA MET A 74 -10.05 7.77 -12.53
C MET A 74 -11.52 7.70 -12.93
N VAL A 75 -11.82 7.73 -14.24
CA VAL A 75 -13.20 7.55 -14.74
C VAL A 75 -13.70 6.12 -14.45
N SER A 76 -12.86 5.09 -14.66
CA SER A 76 -13.29 3.69 -14.48
C SER A 76 -13.64 3.35 -13.03
N VAL A 77 -12.92 3.92 -12.05
CA VAL A 77 -13.14 3.65 -10.63
C VAL A 77 -14.23 4.49 -9.99
N THR A 78 -14.81 5.47 -10.70
CA THR A 78 -15.82 6.38 -10.12
C THR A 78 -17.03 5.61 -9.54
N SER A 79 -17.40 4.49 -10.16
CA SER A 79 -18.49 3.61 -9.69
C SER A 79 -18.14 2.82 -8.42
N MET A 80 -16.86 2.66 -8.10
CA MET A 80 -16.35 1.93 -6.93
C MET A 80 -16.24 2.82 -5.68
N ILE A 81 -16.45 4.14 -5.83
CA ILE A 81 -16.28 5.12 -4.76
C ILE A 81 -17.64 5.47 -4.16
N ASN A 82 -17.85 5.07 -2.91
CA ASN A 82 -19.05 5.42 -2.17
C ASN A 82 -19.04 6.90 -1.81
N ARG A 83 -20.20 7.54 -1.97
CA ARG A 83 -20.42 8.90 -1.44
C ARG A 83 -20.26 8.87 0.07
N VAL A 84 -19.44 9.79 0.60
CA VAL A 84 -19.33 9.97 2.05
C VAL A 84 -20.67 10.43 2.58
N GLN A 85 -21.30 9.61 3.42
CA GLN A 85 -22.57 9.98 4.07
C GLN A 85 -22.29 10.65 5.41
N PRO A 86 -22.98 11.76 5.75
CA PRO A 86 -22.87 12.33 7.08
C PRO A 86 -23.43 11.33 8.11
N SER A 87 -22.78 11.24 9.28
CA SER A 87 -23.29 10.36 10.35
C SER A 87 -24.71 10.79 10.76
N PRO A 88 -25.57 9.86 11.23
CA PRO A 88 -26.92 10.20 11.71
C PRO A 88 -26.89 11.26 12.82
N LEU A 89 -25.87 11.18 13.69
CA LEU A 89 -25.63 12.15 14.75
C LEU A 89 -25.24 13.52 14.18
N ASN A 90 -24.35 13.60 13.18
CA ASN A 90 -24.01 14.87 12.53
C ASN A 90 -25.22 15.46 11.80
N THR A 91 -26.03 14.62 11.16
CA THR A 91 -27.28 15.05 10.52
C THR A 91 -28.25 15.65 11.54
N LEU A 92 -28.38 15.03 12.71
CA LEU A 92 -29.20 15.53 13.80
C LEU A 92 -28.64 16.83 14.40
N LEU A 93 -27.33 16.90 14.67
CA LEU A 93 -26.68 18.09 15.20
C LEU A 93 -26.77 19.27 14.23
N ASN A 94 -26.59 19.05 12.93
CA ASN A 94 -26.74 20.09 11.91
C ASN A 94 -28.17 20.64 11.91
N LYS A 95 -29.18 19.75 11.98
CA LYS A 95 -30.60 20.13 11.99
C LYS A 95 -31.03 20.82 13.29
N CYS A 96 -30.51 20.39 14.44
CA CYS A 96 -30.98 20.84 15.76
C CYS A 96 -30.16 21.99 16.34
N LEU A 97 -28.86 22.11 16.00
CA LEU A 97 -27.96 23.12 16.56
C LEU A 97 -27.48 24.14 15.53
N CYS A 98 -27.98 24.09 14.28
CA CYS A 98 -27.48 24.89 13.16
C CYS A 98 -25.95 24.85 13.04
N ARG A 99 -25.33 23.76 13.51
CA ARG A 99 -23.88 23.60 13.47
C ARG A 99 -23.49 23.39 12.01
N PRO A 100 -22.44 24.07 11.50
CA PRO A 100 -21.93 23.79 10.16
C PRO A 100 -21.60 22.31 10.04
N ASN A 101 -21.97 21.69 8.92
CA ASN A 101 -21.60 20.32 8.62
C ASN A 101 -20.09 20.17 8.80
N PRO A 102 -19.59 19.24 9.64
CA PRO A 102 -18.15 19.09 9.79
C PRO A 102 -17.58 18.63 8.44
N HIS A 103 -17.01 19.60 7.73
CA HIS A 103 -16.10 19.47 6.59
C HIS A 103 -16.54 18.46 5.52
N PRO A 104 -17.47 18.83 4.62
CA PRO A 104 -17.77 18.01 3.45
C PRO A 104 -16.50 17.79 2.63
N GLU A 105 -16.37 16.60 2.03
CA GLU A 105 -15.31 16.30 1.08
C GLU A 105 -15.36 17.34 -0.07
N ASP A 106 -14.31 18.15 -0.17
CA ASP A 106 -14.21 19.14 -1.23
C ASP A 106 -13.75 18.51 -2.55
N ALA A 107 -13.81 19.27 -3.64
CA ALA A 107 -13.47 18.78 -4.96
C ALA A 107 -11.99 18.36 -5.10
N VAL A 108 -11.08 18.96 -4.33
CA VAL A 108 -9.65 18.64 -4.35
C VAL A 108 -9.42 17.29 -3.67
N LEU A 109 -9.98 17.11 -2.46
CA LEU A 109 -9.94 15.85 -1.71
C LEU A 109 -10.64 14.72 -2.48
N ASN A 110 -11.79 14.99 -3.08
CA ASN A 110 -12.50 13.98 -3.88
C ASN A 110 -11.68 13.55 -5.10
N LYS A 111 -11.00 14.49 -5.76
CA LYS A 111 -10.13 14.17 -6.89
C LYS A 111 -8.89 13.39 -6.46
N GLU A 112 -8.26 13.77 -5.35
CA GLU A 112 -7.14 13.01 -4.76
C GLU A 112 -7.55 11.59 -4.41
N ARG A 113 -8.69 11.42 -3.71
CA ARG A 113 -9.26 10.11 -3.39
C ARG A 113 -9.50 9.27 -4.64
N THR A 114 -10.09 9.87 -5.67
CA THR A 114 -10.36 9.18 -6.93
C THR A 114 -9.07 8.74 -7.62
N LEU A 115 -8.04 9.59 -7.60
CA LEU A 115 -6.71 9.22 -8.12
C LEU A 115 -6.17 8.02 -7.33
N LEU A 116 -6.14 8.08 -6.01
CA LEU A 116 -5.58 7.01 -5.19
C LEU A 116 -6.33 5.68 -5.38
N VAL A 117 -7.66 5.71 -5.53
CA VAL A 117 -8.43 4.51 -5.90
C VAL A 117 -8.03 4.04 -7.32
N ALA A 118 -7.84 4.94 -8.29
CA ALA A 118 -7.38 4.57 -9.63
C ALA A 118 -5.99 3.91 -9.60
N LEU A 119 -5.03 4.48 -8.87
CA LEU A 119 -3.69 3.92 -8.67
C LEU A 119 -3.74 2.53 -8.02
N SER A 120 -4.77 2.23 -7.22
CA SER A 120 -4.98 0.89 -6.65
C SER A 120 -5.34 -0.17 -7.69
N THR A 121 -5.70 0.25 -8.91
CA THR A 121 -6.13 -0.63 -10.01
C THR A 121 -5.16 -0.66 -11.18
N VAL A 122 -4.23 0.30 -11.26
CA VAL A 122 -3.21 0.37 -12.30
C VAL A 122 -2.16 -0.71 -12.02
N PRO A 123 -1.99 -1.71 -12.90
CA PRO A 123 -1.00 -2.76 -12.69
C PRO A 123 0.42 -2.19 -12.80
N TYR A 124 1.36 -2.78 -12.06
CA TYR A 124 2.77 -2.46 -12.21
C TYR A 124 3.25 -2.78 -13.64
N CYS A 125 3.89 -1.81 -14.29
CA CYS A 125 4.38 -1.92 -15.65
C CYS A 125 5.90 -2.02 -15.67
N ASN A 126 6.42 -3.21 -15.99
CA ASN A 126 7.87 -3.45 -16.13
C ASN A 126 8.56 -2.54 -17.16
N ALA A 127 7.82 -2.00 -18.14
CA ALA A 127 8.36 -1.05 -19.12
C ALA A 127 8.41 0.40 -18.61
N SER A 128 7.73 0.74 -17.51
CA SER A 128 7.74 2.08 -16.93
C SER A 128 9.07 2.34 -16.20
N THR A 129 9.78 3.38 -16.61
CA THR A 129 11.02 3.84 -15.96
C THR A 129 10.74 4.49 -14.61
N THR A 130 9.61 5.17 -14.48
CA THR A 130 9.21 5.89 -13.27
C THR A 130 8.81 4.90 -12.18
N GLN A 131 7.95 3.93 -12.50
CA GLN A 131 7.56 2.86 -11.58
C GLN A 131 8.75 1.97 -11.21
N TRP A 132 9.69 1.75 -12.15
CA TRP A 132 10.95 1.09 -11.86
C TRP A 132 11.81 1.84 -10.85
N SER A 133 12.02 3.14 -11.08
CA SER A 133 12.84 3.97 -10.18
C SER A 133 12.28 3.96 -8.76
N LEU A 134 10.95 3.97 -8.62
CA LEU A 134 10.26 3.86 -7.34
C LEU A 134 10.51 2.49 -6.66
N LEU A 135 10.33 1.38 -7.40
CA LEU A 135 10.57 0.02 -6.90
C LEU A 135 12.03 -0.23 -6.52
N GLN A 136 12.95 0.21 -7.37
CA GLN A 136 14.39 0.14 -7.11
C GLN A 136 14.77 0.97 -5.88
N SER A 137 14.18 2.16 -5.71
CA SER A 137 14.46 3.02 -4.55
C SER A 137 13.92 2.42 -3.25
N PHE A 138 12.75 1.77 -3.28
CA PHE A 138 12.25 0.98 -2.15
C PHE A 138 13.25 -0.12 -1.79
N TYR A 139 13.67 -0.93 -2.78
CA TYR A 139 14.67 -1.98 -2.57
C TYR A 139 15.95 -1.42 -1.96
N SER A 140 16.53 -0.37 -2.55
CA SER A 140 17.77 0.24 -2.06
C SER A 140 17.65 0.73 -0.61
N LYS A 141 16.50 1.30 -0.23
CA LYS A 141 16.26 1.76 1.15
C LYS A 141 16.21 0.61 2.15
N VAL A 142 15.48 -0.46 1.83
CA VAL A 142 15.37 -1.63 2.71
C VAL A 142 16.66 -2.45 2.71
N ALA A 143 17.27 -2.67 1.55
CA ALA A 143 18.52 -3.40 1.40
C ALA A 143 19.70 -2.71 2.10
N ALA A 144 19.73 -1.37 2.18
CA ALA A 144 20.75 -0.65 2.93
C ALA A 144 20.74 -0.94 4.44
N VAL A 145 19.62 -1.47 4.97
CA VAL A 145 19.50 -1.94 6.35
C VAL A 145 20.02 -3.38 6.49
N ILE A 146 19.91 -4.18 5.43
CA ILE A 146 20.21 -5.62 5.42
C ILE A 146 21.69 -5.88 5.09
N ILE A 147 22.24 -5.11 4.15
CA ILE A 147 23.52 -5.37 3.48
C ILE A 147 24.60 -4.43 4.03
N ASP A 148 25.75 -4.98 4.39
CA ASP A 148 26.94 -4.20 4.77
C ASP A 148 27.41 -3.27 3.64
N SER A 149 28.13 -2.21 4.00
CA SER A 149 28.57 -1.11 3.12
C SER A 149 29.09 -1.52 1.74
N ASP A 150 29.83 -2.63 1.67
CA ASP A 150 30.56 -3.07 0.48
C ASP A 150 29.68 -3.71 -0.60
N SER A 151 28.52 -4.26 -0.26
CA SER A 151 27.64 -4.96 -1.23
C SER A 151 26.49 -4.09 -1.75
N ARG A 152 26.41 -2.82 -1.31
CA ARG A 152 25.41 -1.83 -1.77
C ARG A 152 25.57 -1.39 -3.23
N LEU A 153 26.67 -1.79 -3.88
CA LEU A 153 27.01 -1.42 -5.25
C LEU A 153 26.56 -2.45 -6.31
N SER A 154 25.90 -3.54 -5.91
CA SER A 154 25.41 -4.55 -6.85
C SER A 154 24.24 -4.01 -7.68
N GLU A 155 24.19 -4.38 -8.96
CA GLU A 155 23.02 -4.17 -9.81
C GLU A 155 21.78 -4.76 -9.14
N CYS A 156 20.67 -4.01 -9.13
CA CYS A 156 19.35 -4.52 -8.75
C CYS A 156 18.60 -4.85 -10.05
N PRO A 157 18.71 -6.08 -10.58
CA PRO A 157 17.99 -6.46 -11.78
C PRO A 157 16.49 -6.47 -11.51
N ARG A 158 15.67 -6.28 -12.55
CA ARG A 158 14.20 -6.28 -12.41
C ARG A 158 13.65 -7.61 -11.88
N ILE A 159 14.32 -8.72 -12.20
CA ILE A 159 13.93 -10.06 -11.81
C ILE A 159 15.11 -10.73 -11.09
N GLY A 160 14.83 -11.36 -9.94
CA GLY A 160 15.80 -12.19 -9.22
C GLY A 160 15.40 -12.43 -7.76
N SER A 161 16.02 -13.42 -7.11
CA SER A 161 15.70 -13.82 -5.73
C SER A 161 15.96 -12.73 -4.69
N HIS A 162 16.73 -11.68 -5.03
CA HIS A 162 16.99 -10.56 -4.15
C HIS A 162 15.71 -9.83 -3.69
N TRP A 163 14.62 -9.86 -4.45
CA TRP A 163 13.33 -9.30 -4.04
C TRP A 163 12.74 -9.98 -2.81
N GLN A 164 13.00 -11.27 -2.63
CA GLN A 164 12.57 -12.01 -1.44
C GLN A 164 13.29 -11.49 -0.18
N ASN A 165 14.49 -10.90 -0.30
CA ASN A 165 15.21 -10.32 0.84
C ASN A 165 14.48 -9.12 1.46
N VAL A 166 13.70 -8.38 0.66
CA VAL A 166 12.89 -7.26 1.13
C VAL A 166 11.42 -7.65 1.33
N GLY A 167 11.11 -8.95 1.24
CA GLY A 167 9.83 -9.53 1.60
C GLY A 167 8.79 -9.58 0.48
N PHE A 168 9.19 -9.57 -0.80
CA PHE A 168 8.30 -9.97 -1.91
C PHE A 168 8.18 -11.50 -1.97
N GLN A 169 7.08 -12.01 -2.54
CA GLN A 169 6.83 -13.46 -2.57
C GLN A 169 7.81 -14.21 -3.49
N GLY A 170 8.18 -13.61 -4.62
CA GLY A 170 8.98 -14.27 -5.64
C GLY A 170 10.09 -13.39 -6.23
N CYS A 171 10.62 -13.85 -7.37
CA CYS A 171 11.68 -13.15 -8.10
C CYS A 171 11.16 -11.97 -8.94
N ASP A 172 9.85 -11.81 -9.11
CA ASP A 172 9.25 -10.71 -9.89
C ASP A 172 8.18 -9.98 -9.04
N PRO A 173 8.52 -8.79 -8.49
CA PRO A 173 7.61 -7.98 -7.68
C PRO A 173 6.32 -7.57 -8.40
N ALA A 174 6.31 -7.57 -9.74
CA ALA A 174 5.11 -7.21 -10.49
C ALA A 174 3.92 -8.10 -10.14
N THR A 175 4.19 -9.34 -9.73
CA THR A 175 3.16 -10.30 -9.34
C THR A 175 2.48 -9.96 -8.02
N ASP A 176 3.16 -9.30 -7.08
CA ASP A 176 2.62 -8.97 -5.76
C ASP A 176 1.71 -7.72 -5.76
N PHE A 177 1.65 -6.95 -6.85
CA PHE A 177 0.87 -5.71 -6.92
C PHE A 177 -0.52 -5.88 -7.57
N ARG A 178 -1.02 -7.12 -7.75
CA ARG A 178 -2.28 -7.35 -8.48
C ARG A 178 -3.49 -6.80 -7.72
N GLY A 179 -3.49 -6.92 -6.39
CA GLY A 179 -4.60 -6.47 -5.54
C GLY A 179 -4.60 -4.97 -5.21
N THR A 180 -3.44 -4.29 -5.35
CA THR A 180 -3.26 -2.90 -4.88
C THR A 180 -2.62 -1.96 -5.90
N GLY A 181 -2.30 -2.46 -7.10
CA GLY A 181 -1.69 -1.69 -8.17
C GLY A 181 -0.42 -0.95 -7.75
N ILE A 182 -0.12 0.12 -8.48
CA ILE A 182 1.02 0.99 -8.16
C ILE A 182 0.87 1.75 -6.84
N LEU A 183 -0.35 1.85 -6.28
CA LEU A 183 -0.54 2.42 -4.95
C LEU A 183 0.19 1.62 -3.87
N GLY A 184 0.18 0.28 -3.95
CA GLY A 184 0.94 -0.58 -3.04
C GLY A 184 2.43 -0.24 -3.04
N LEU A 185 3.00 -0.02 -4.23
CA LEU A 185 4.39 0.38 -4.37
C LEU A 185 4.66 1.79 -3.81
N VAL A 186 3.77 2.76 -4.08
CA VAL A 186 3.87 4.12 -3.53
C VAL A 186 3.90 4.08 -2.01
N GLN A 187 3.03 3.29 -1.37
CA GLN A 187 2.98 3.19 0.09
C GLN A 187 4.19 2.46 0.69
N LEU A 188 4.64 1.36 0.08
CA LEU A 188 5.88 0.67 0.49
C LEU A 188 7.08 1.62 0.47
N TYR A 189 7.24 2.37 -0.63
CA TYR A 189 8.32 3.34 -0.75
C TYR A 189 8.17 4.48 0.25
N SER A 190 6.97 5.05 0.39
CA SER A 190 6.68 6.12 1.37
C SER A 190 7.06 5.69 2.79
N MET A 191 6.68 4.47 3.21
CA MET A 191 7.06 3.92 4.51
C MET A 191 8.59 3.86 4.66
N ALA A 192 9.29 3.36 3.64
CA ALA A 192 10.75 3.19 3.69
C ALA A 192 11.52 4.52 3.79
N ILE A 193 10.97 5.63 3.28
CA ILE A 193 11.61 6.95 3.36
C ILE A 193 11.15 7.80 4.55
N ASN A 194 9.95 7.55 5.09
CA ASN A 194 9.37 8.35 6.16
C ASN A 194 9.64 7.80 7.57
N LEU A 195 9.76 6.47 7.71
CA LEU A 195 10.17 5.90 8.99
C LEU A 195 11.57 6.39 9.37
N SER A 196 11.76 6.72 10.65
CA SER A 196 13.10 7.03 11.14
C SER A 196 14.02 5.83 10.93
N GLU A 197 15.32 6.08 10.72
CA GLU A 197 16.29 5.03 10.43
C GLU A 197 16.27 3.89 11.47
N ASN A 198 16.11 4.23 12.74
CA ASN A 198 16.00 3.23 13.82
C ASN A 198 14.72 2.41 13.71
N LYS A 199 13.56 3.02 13.43
CA LYS A 199 12.30 2.29 13.27
C LYS A 199 12.33 1.40 12.04
N LEU A 200 12.85 1.89 10.91
CA LEU A 200 13.01 1.08 9.71
C LEU A 200 13.93 -0.12 9.99
N ARG A 201 15.05 0.11 10.71
CA ARG A 201 15.95 -0.98 11.14
C ARG A 201 15.26 -2.00 12.02
N GLU A 202 14.46 -1.58 12.99
CA GLU A 202 13.68 -2.48 13.85
C GLU A 202 12.69 -3.33 13.05
N VAL A 203 11.92 -2.70 12.14
CA VAL A 203 10.94 -3.39 11.29
C VAL A 203 11.63 -4.42 10.38
N VAL A 204 12.69 -4.03 9.68
CA VAL A 204 13.42 -4.90 8.74
C VAL A 204 14.16 -6.03 9.46
N HIS A 205 14.72 -5.75 10.65
CA HIS A 205 15.38 -6.80 11.44
C HIS A 205 14.35 -7.82 11.95
N LEU A 206 13.22 -7.34 12.49
CA LEU A 206 12.14 -8.21 12.95
C LEU A 206 11.62 -9.09 11.81
N SER A 207 11.36 -8.53 10.63
CA SER A 207 10.81 -9.28 9.49
C SER A 207 11.73 -10.38 8.95
N ARG A 208 13.01 -10.39 9.37
CA ARG A 208 14.03 -11.34 8.93
C ARG A 208 14.52 -12.26 10.05
N THR A 209 14.01 -12.12 11.27
CA THR A 209 14.49 -12.89 12.41
C THR A 209 13.77 -14.24 12.47
N GLU A 210 14.43 -15.29 11.99
CA GLU A 210 13.94 -16.66 12.15
C GLU A 210 13.83 -17.06 13.63
N PRO A 211 12.84 -17.89 14.01
CA PRO A 211 11.82 -18.53 13.16
C PRO A 211 10.54 -17.69 12.98
N ASN A 212 10.57 -16.42 13.39
CA ASN A 212 9.43 -15.51 13.42
C ASN A 212 9.51 -14.48 12.28
N ASP A 213 10.17 -14.81 11.17
CA ASP A 213 10.26 -13.96 9.99
C ASP A 213 8.89 -13.78 9.30
N PHE A 214 8.74 -12.71 8.54
CA PHE A 214 7.56 -12.46 7.73
C PHE A 214 7.90 -11.65 6.47
N PRO A 215 7.14 -11.80 5.37
CA PRO A 215 7.39 -11.09 4.13
C PRO A 215 6.97 -9.61 4.23
N LEU A 216 7.90 -8.72 4.62
CA LEU A 216 7.63 -7.30 4.88
C LEU A 216 6.89 -6.60 3.73
N ALA A 217 7.33 -6.75 2.48
CA ALA A 217 6.67 -6.11 1.35
C ALA A 217 5.24 -6.62 1.16
N VAL A 218 5.01 -7.94 1.25
CA VAL A 218 3.66 -8.53 1.15
C VAL A 218 2.76 -8.06 2.30
N VAL A 219 3.26 -7.99 3.55
CA VAL A 219 2.52 -7.41 4.68
C VAL A 219 2.11 -5.97 4.39
N GLY A 220 3.04 -5.15 3.91
CA GLY A 220 2.77 -3.75 3.55
C GLY A 220 1.73 -3.61 2.43
N ILE A 221 1.80 -4.47 1.41
CA ILE A 221 0.81 -4.52 0.32
C ILE A 221 -0.57 -4.91 0.85
N ASN A 222 -0.67 -5.92 1.72
CA ASN A 222 -1.94 -6.32 2.32
C ASN A 222 -2.55 -5.20 3.17
N ILE A 223 -1.73 -4.45 3.91
CA ILE A 223 -2.19 -3.25 4.63
C ILE A 223 -2.72 -2.20 3.64
N THR A 224 -2.06 -1.98 2.51
CA THR A 224 -2.58 -1.11 1.45
C THR A 224 -3.97 -1.56 0.99
N ALA A 225 -4.21 -2.86 0.79
CA ALA A 225 -5.52 -3.36 0.39
C ALA A 225 -6.63 -3.05 1.42
N LEU A 226 -6.32 -3.16 2.72
CA LEU A 226 -7.23 -2.74 3.79
C LEU A 226 -7.54 -1.23 3.70
N LEU A 227 -6.52 -0.40 3.47
CA LEU A 227 -6.69 1.05 3.36
C LEU A 227 -7.47 1.45 2.10
N VAL A 228 -7.27 0.77 0.97
CA VAL A 228 -8.03 0.98 -0.27
C VAL A 228 -9.51 0.73 -0.06
N THR A 229 -9.87 -0.30 0.71
CA THR A 229 -11.28 -0.57 1.07
C THR A 229 -11.89 0.63 1.79
N ARG A 230 -11.17 1.21 2.76
CA ARG A 230 -11.61 2.39 3.53
C ARG A 230 -11.65 3.67 2.68
N LEU A 231 -10.72 3.77 1.74
CA LEU A 231 -10.72 4.83 0.75
C LEU A 231 -11.95 4.73 -0.15
N ARG A 232 -12.37 3.54 -0.59
CA ARG A 232 -13.60 3.35 -1.39
C ARG A 232 -14.87 3.65 -0.60
N THR A 233 -14.95 3.26 0.67
CA THR A 233 -16.13 3.52 1.52
C THR A 233 -16.25 4.96 2.00
N GLY A 234 -15.15 5.73 2.00
CA GLY A 234 -15.13 7.13 2.42
C GLY A 234 -14.86 7.32 3.91
N ASP A 235 -14.45 6.25 4.59
CA ASP A 235 -14.24 6.22 6.03
C ASP A 235 -12.99 7.02 6.48
N LEU A 236 -12.15 7.45 5.52
CA LEU A 236 -10.91 8.17 5.78
C LEU A 236 -11.02 9.70 5.62
N LEU A 237 -12.22 10.24 5.39
CA LEU A 237 -12.40 11.68 5.15
C LEU A 237 -11.86 12.53 6.32
N GLU A 238 -12.16 12.14 7.56
CA GLU A 238 -11.69 12.88 8.75
C GLU A 238 -10.15 12.89 8.83
N SER A 239 -9.51 11.73 8.62
CA SER A 239 -8.06 11.62 8.55
C SER A 239 -7.47 12.47 7.43
N ALA A 240 -8.12 12.51 6.26
CA ALA A 240 -7.70 13.34 5.13
C ALA A 240 -7.78 14.83 5.46
N ILE A 241 -8.84 15.29 6.14
CA ILE A 241 -8.98 16.69 6.57
C ILE A 241 -7.86 17.06 7.57
N ILE A 242 -7.63 16.22 8.58
CA ILE A 242 -6.60 16.45 9.60
C ILE A 242 -5.20 16.47 8.96
N CYS A 243 -4.95 15.60 8.00
CA CYS A 243 -3.64 15.50 7.34
C CYS A 243 -3.45 16.52 6.22
N HIS A 244 -4.51 17.20 5.79
CA HIS A 244 -4.57 18.04 4.59
C HIS A 244 -4.34 17.27 3.27
N GLY A 245 -4.93 16.09 3.15
CA GLY A 245 -4.88 15.25 1.95
C GLY A 245 -5.05 13.76 2.26
N TYR A 246 -5.73 13.05 1.37
CA TYR A 246 -5.88 11.60 1.44
C TYR A 246 -4.54 10.88 1.32
N LEU A 247 -3.63 11.31 0.41
CA LEU A 247 -2.35 10.62 0.23
C LEU A 247 -1.53 10.64 1.53
N LYS A 248 -1.44 11.81 2.16
CA LYS A 248 -0.72 11.97 3.42
C LYS A 248 -1.38 11.19 4.55
N ALA A 249 -2.72 11.16 4.60
CA ALA A 249 -3.45 10.37 5.58
C ALA A 249 -3.20 8.86 5.41
N ILE A 250 -3.31 8.32 4.19
CA ILE A 250 -3.13 6.88 3.96
C ILE A 250 -1.68 6.44 4.16
N ASN A 251 -0.69 7.27 3.82
CA ASN A 251 0.72 6.94 4.05
C ASN A 251 1.03 6.89 5.55
N LYS A 252 0.55 7.87 6.32
CA LYS A 252 0.66 7.84 7.79
C LYS A 252 -0.03 6.61 8.40
N LEU A 253 -1.24 6.28 7.92
CA LEU A 253 -1.97 5.11 8.40
C LEU A 253 -1.26 3.80 8.04
N HIS A 254 -0.66 3.73 6.85
CA HIS A 254 0.14 2.58 6.41
C HIS A 254 1.34 2.37 7.33
N GLU A 255 2.11 3.43 7.59
CA GLU A 255 3.23 3.41 8.53
C GLU A 255 2.78 2.99 9.94
N ALA A 256 1.69 3.55 10.44
CA ALA A 256 1.14 3.22 11.76
C ALA A 256 0.69 1.75 11.84
N CYS A 257 0.02 1.23 10.80
CA CYS A 257 -0.41 -0.16 10.73
C CYS A 257 0.78 -1.12 10.69
N ILE A 258 1.86 -0.77 9.97
CA ILE A 258 3.09 -1.59 9.95
C ILE A 258 3.74 -1.62 11.33
N LEU A 259 3.85 -0.48 12.01
CA LEU A 259 4.39 -0.44 13.37
C LEU A 259 3.52 -1.21 14.37
N ALA A 260 2.20 -1.11 14.25
CA ALA A 260 1.25 -1.86 15.07
C ALA A 260 1.35 -3.38 14.80
N PHE A 261 1.41 -3.78 13.53
CA PHE A 261 1.65 -5.16 13.12
C PHE A 261 2.94 -5.69 13.75
N CYS A 262 4.07 -4.99 13.59
CA CYS A 262 5.36 -5.40 14.12
C CYS A 262 5.37 -5.50 15.64
N LYS A 263 4.72 -4.55 16.33
CA LYS A 263 4.57 -4.59 17.78
C LYS A 263 3.81 -5.84 18.22
N GLN A 264 2.63 -6.09 17.64
CA GLN A 264 1.81 -7.22 18.00
C GLN A 264 2.47 -8.55 17.64
N TRP A 265 3.09 -8.63 16.45
CA TRP A 265 3.89 -9.77 15.98
C TRP A 265 4.96 -10.18 17.00
N LYS A 266 5.70 -9.18 17.50
CA LYS A 266 6.75 -9.39 18.50
C LYS A 266 6.20 -9.78 19.86
N ASP A 267 5.15 -9.09 20.33
CA ASP A 267 4.58 -9.31 21.66
C ASP A 267 3.93 -10.70 21.76
N GLU A 268 3.27 -11.16 20.70
CA GLU A 268 2.59 -12.47 20.62
C GLU A 268 3.51 -13.60 20.14
N LYS A 269 4.77 -13.29 19.76
CA LYS A 269 5.74 -14.24 19.19
C LYS A 269 5.19 -14.98 17.96
N CYS A 270 4.49 -14.23 17.11
CA CYS A 270 3.83 -14.75 15.91
C CYS A 270 4.80 -15.44 14.96
N THR A 271 4.28 -16.41 14.23
CA THR A 271 4.91 -17.04 13.07
C THR A 271 4.13 -16.70 11.81
N ILE A 272 4.66 -17.06 10.64
CA ILE A 272 3.99 -16.81 9.35
C ILE A 272 2.52 -17.28 9.30
N LYS A 273 2.16 -18.29 10.10
CA LYS A 273 0.79 -18.83 10.22
C LYS A 273 -0.18 -17.85 10.88
N ASP A 274 0.29 -17.04 11.81
CA ASP A 274 -0.53 -16.09 12.57
C ASP A 274 -0.84 -14.82 11.79
N CYS A 275 -0.13 -14.64 10.67
CA CYS A 275 -0.08 -13.39 9.96
C CYS A 275 -1.44 -12.98 9.37
N GLN A 276 -2.23 -13.94 8.89
CA GLN A 276 -3.57 -13.65 8.37
C GLN A 276 -4.53 -13.23 9.48
N HIS A 277 -4.51 -13.95 10.60
CA HIS A 277 -5.31 -13.60 11.76
C HIS A 277 -4.96 -12.19 12.24
N LEU A 278 -3.69 -11.82 12.25
CA LEU A 278 -3.22 -10.52 12.66
C LEU A 278 -3.69 -9.39 11.72
N LEU A 279 -3.61 -9.59 10.40
CA LEU A 279 -4.16 -8.64 9.42
C LEU A 279 -5.68 -8.46 9.56
N ASN A 280 -6.43 -9.54 9.76
CA ASN A 280 -7.87 -9.49 10.02
C ASN A 280 -8.20 -8.79 11.34
N SER A 281 -7.40 -9.03 12.38
CA SER A 281 -7.54 -8.37 13.68
C SER A 281 -7.31 -6.87 13.58
N MET A 282 -6.31 -6.42 12.80
CA MET A 282 -6.12 -5.00 12.51
C MET A 282 -7.29 -4.42 11.73
N SER A 283 -7.81 -5.14 10.73
CA SER A 283 -9.04 -4.76 10.01
C SER A 283 -10.23 -4.53 10.96
N THR A 284 -10.31 -5.29 12.05
CA THR A 284 -11.39 -5.18 13.03
C THR A 284 -11.11 -4.09 14.08
N THR A 285 -9.89 -4.01 14.60
CA THR A 285 -9.54 -3.20 15.78
C THR A 285 -9.25 -1.74 15.42
N PHE A 286 -8.46 -1.49 14.37
CA PHE A 286 -8.13 -0.12 13.95
C PHE A 286 -9.29 0.56 13.22
N PHE A 287 -10.18 -0.20 12.58
CA PHE A 287 -11.20 0.36 11.69
C PHE A 287 -12.63 0.38 12.26
N ASN A 288 -12.89 -0.28 13.40
CA ASN A 288 -14.12 -0.09 14.19
C ASN A 288 -13.99 0.96 15.30
N SER A 289 -12.76 1.36 15.67
CA SER A 289 -12.56 2.55 16.50
C SER A 289 -12.95 3.79 15.71
N ARG A 290 -14.02 4.49 16.12
CA ARG A 290 -14.42 5.79 15.55
C ARG A 290 -13.43 6.91 15.87
N HIS A 291 -12.29 6.61 16.50
CA HIS A 291 -11.26 7.57 16.88
C HIS A 291 -9.91 7.15 16.28
N ILE A 292 -9.74 7.43 14.98
CA ILE A 292 -8.44 7.35 14.31
C ILE A 292 -7.52 8.53 14.73
N SER A 293 -8.10 9.56 15.35
CA SER A 293 -7.41 10.76 15.85
C SER A 293 -6.24 10.47 16.80
N ASP A 294 -6.28 9.35 17.52
CA ASP A 294 -5.29 9.05 18.56
C ASP A 294 -4.07 8.29 18.01
N THR A 295 -4.10 7.93 16.72
CA THR A 295 -3.05 7.15 16.04
C THR A 295 -2.24 7.97 15.01
N ILE A 296 -2.67 9.20 14.67
CA ILE A 296 -2.10 10.07 13.61
C ILE A 296 -1.33 11.28 14.18
#